data_AF-A0A127SX23-F1
#
_entry.id   AF-A0A127SX23-F1
#
_cell.length_a   1.000
_cell.length_b   1.000
_cell.length_c   1.000
_cell.angle_alpha   90.00
_cell.angle_beta   90.00
_cell.angle_gamma   90.00
#
_symmetry.space_group_name_H-M   'P 1'
#
loop_
_entity.id
_entity.type
_entity.pdbx_description
1 polymer ?
#
loop_
_entity_poly.entity_id
_entity_poly.type
_entity_poly.pdbx_seq_one_letter_code
_entity_poly.pdbx_strand_id
1 'polypeptide(L)'
;MLHISLIFCIFAPLKKENDMAEIANRIYETSEGQILFISDFSDINDNEKVVSRALSVEEKKGNIVRLANGVYLRPKNTRFGIVYPSIDEMVMAIAQRDKVQIQPSGVTALNKL
;
A
#
# COMPACT_ATOMS: atom_id res chain seq x y z
N MET A 1 6.13 31.18 -10.50
CA MET A 1 6.78 30.88 -9.20
C MET A 1 5.67 30.69 -8.18
N LEU A 2 5.66 29.51 -7.56
CA LEU A 2 4.60 28.77 -6.86
C LEU A 2 3.41 29.56 -6.25
N HIS A 3 2.20 29.20 -6.69
CA HIS A 3 0.93 29.54 -6.03
C HIS A 3 0.07 28.27 -5.88
N ILE A 4 0.56 27.25 -5.17
CA ILE A 4 -0.22 26.02 -4.86
C ILE A 4 0.10 25.55 -3.42
N SER A 5 0.00 26.45 -2.44
CA SER A 5 0.29 26.11 -1.03
C SER A 5 -0.91 26.30 -0.10
N LEU A 6 -2.15 26.35 -0.62
CA LEU A 6 -3.35 26.72 0.15
C LEU A 6 -4.49 25.68 0.13
N ILE A 7 -4.22 24.42 -0.24
CA ILE A 7 -5.19 23.30 -0.06
C ILE A 7 -4.81 22.43 1.16
N PHE A 8 -3.81 22.84 1.94
CA PHE A 8 -3.68 22.45 3.35
C PHE A 8 -4.73 23.25 4.15
N CYS A 9 -5.70 22.58 4.80
CA CYS A 9 -6.27 22.94 6.13
C CYS A 9 -7.76 22.65 6.42
N ILE A 10 -8.58 21.99 5.59
CA ILE A 10 -9.97 21.68 6.01
C ILE A 10 -10.24 20.18 5.97
N PHE A 11 -9.73 19.46 6.97
CA PHE A 11 -10.51 18.59 7.87
C PHE A 11 -9.56 17.84 8.81
N ALA A 12 -9.49 18.26 10.06
CA ALA A 12 -8.88 17.49 11.13
C ALA A 12 -9.90 17.37 12.29
N PRO A 13 -10.31 16.15 12.68
CA PRO A 13 -10.98 15.93 13.95
C PRO A 13 -10.06 15.27 15.00
N LEU A 14 -9.93 15.98 16.11
CA LEU A 14 -9.70 15.61 17.52
C LEU A 14 -9.50 14.11 17.92
N LYS A 15 -8.22 13.72 18.02
CA LYS A 15 -7.48 13.02 19.12
C LYS A 15 -8.15 12.06 20.14
N LYS A 16 -9.10 11.19 19.77
CA LYS A 16 -9.27 9.91 20.51
C LYS A 16 -9.74 8.70 19.68
N GLU A 17 -9.84 8.86 18.36
CA GLU A 17 -10.52 7.93 17.46
C GLU A 17 -9.90 7.99 16.04
N ASN A 18 -8.56 8.04 15.94
CA ASN A 18 -7.88 8.58 14.75
C ASN A 18 -7.07 7.57 13.93
N ASP A 19 -6.97 6.30 14.32
CA ASP A 19 -6.12 5.31 13.63
C ASP A 19 -6.51 5.15 12.15
N MET A 20 -7.81 5.11 11.86
CA MET A 20 -8.33 5.00 10.49
C MET A 20 -7.92 6.20 9.63
N ALA A 21 -7.97 7.40 10.19
CA ALA A 21 -7.60 8.63 9.50
C ALA A 21 -6.08 8.77 9.38
N GLU A 22 -5.34 8.33 10.39
CA GLU A 22 -3.87 8.32 10.36
C GLU A 22 -3.33 7.31 9.34
N ILE A 23 -3.92 6.11 9.26
CA ILE A 23 -3.62 5.12 8.21
C ILE A 23 -3.93 5.72 6.83
N ALA A 24 -5.09 6.37 6.66
CA ALA A 24 -5.42 7.03 5.41
C ALA A 24 -4.39 8.10 5.04
N ASN A 25 -4.01 8.98 5.97
CA ASN A 25 -2.99 10.01 5.74
C ASN A 25 -1.64 9.40 5.35
N ARG A 26 -1.19 8.36 6.04
CA ARG A 26 0.07 7.66 5.72
C ARG A 26 0.06 7.04 4.33
N ILE A 27 -1.08 6.50 3.90
CA ILE A 27 -1.28 6.02 2.52
C ILE A 27 -1.18 7.16 1.51
N TYR A 28 -1.74 8.33 1.82
CA TYR A 28 -1.64 9.49 0.93
C TYR A 28 -0.22 10.05 0.82
N GLU A 29 0.57 9.99 1.90
CA GLU A 29 1.98 10.39 1.93
C GLU A 29 2.89 9.38 1.22
N THR A 30 2.42 8.15 1.02
CA THR A 30 3.13 7.10 0.29
C THR A 30 3.17 7.42 -1.21
N SER A 31 4.32 7.15 -1.84
CA SER A 31 4.50 7.36 -3.27
C SER A 31 3.61 6.44 -4.11
N GLU A 32 3.09 6.94 -5.23
CA GLU A 32 2.37 6.11 -6.20
C GLU A 32 3.26 4.98 -6.75
N GLY A 33 2.67 3.79 -6.93
CA GLY A 33 3.35 2.58 -7.36
C GLY A 33 3.97 1.77 -6.23
N GLN A 34 3.98 2.27 -4.99
CA GLN A 34 4.56 1.57 -3.85
C GLN A 34 3.65 0.44 -3.34
N ILE A 35 4.27 -0.67 -2.95
CA ILE A 35 3.61 -1.78 -2.27
C ILE A 35 3.57 -1.48 -0.77
N LEU A 36 2.39 -1.66 -0.20
CA LEU A 36 2.06 -1.43 1.19
C LEU A 36 1.67 -2.74 1.85
N PHE A 37 2.05 -2.86 3.11
CA PHE A 37 1.85 -4.05 3.92
C PHE A 37 1.10 -3.73 5.21
N ILE A 38 0.33 -4.67 5.74
CA ILE A 38 -0.34 -4.47 7.06
C ILE A 38 0.67 -4.11 8.16
N SER A 39 1.87 -4.70 8.12
CA SER A 39 2.91 -4.43 9.12
C SER A 39 3.45 -3.00 9.08
N ASP A 40 3.32 -2.31 7.95
CA ASP A 40 3.80 -0.92 7.79
C ASP A 40 3.03 0.07 8.66
N PHE A 41 1.91 -0.36 9.27
CA PHE A 41 1.04 0.45 10.13
C PHE A 41 0.99 -0.08 11.57
N SER A 42 1.89 -1.01 11.94
CA SER A 42 1.95 -1.58 13.28
C SER A 42 2.28 -0.53 14.34
N ASP A 43 3.00 0.53 13.97
CA ASP A 43 3.30 1.69 14.80
C ASP A 43 2.05 2.53 15.14
N ILE A 44 1.02 2.49 14.29
CA ILE A 44 -0.26 3.19 14.51
C ILE A 44 -1.16 2.32 15.41
N ASN A 45 -1.28 1.03 15.09
CA ASN A 45 -2.07 0.10 15.89
C ASN A 45 -1.55 -1.34 15.76
N ASP A 46 -1.16 -1.93 16.89
CA ASP A 46 -0.65 -3.31 16.96
C ASP A 46 -1.70 -4.38 16.59
N ASN A 47 -3.00 -4.02 16.57
CA ASN A 47 -4.07 -4.94 16.21
C ASN A 47 -4.28 -4.97 14.68
N GLU A 48 -3.69 -5.99 14.04
CA GLU A 48 -3.80 -6.20 12.58
C GLU A 48 -5.24 -6.23 12.07
N LYS A 49 -6.24 -6.66 12.87
CA LYS A 49 -7.64 -6.65 12.43
C LYS A 49 -8.18 -5.24 12.24
N VAL A 50 -7.76 -4.30 13.08
CA VAL A 50 -8.15 -2.89 12.98
C VAL A 50 -7.49 -2.27 11.75
N VAL A 51 -6.19 -2.50 11.57
CA VAL A 51 -5.43 -2.05 10.39
C VAL A 51 -6.02 -2.62 9.10
N SER A 52 -6.29 -3.93 9.06
CA SER A 52 -6.89 -4.59 7.88
C SER A 52 -8.27 -4.03 7.55
N ARG A 53 -9.07 -3.67 8.56
CA ARG A 53 -10.36 -2.98 8.37
C ARG A 53 -10.16 -1.58 7.78
N ALA A 54 -9.17 -0.83 8.27
CA ALA A 54 -8.82 0.48 7.73
C ALA A 54 -8.43 0.39 6.25
N LEU A 55 -7.50 -0.51 5.92
CA LEU A 55 -7.05 -0.73 4.55
C LEU A 55 -8.20 -1.19 3.64
N SER A 56 -9.12 -2.03 4.14
CA SER A 56 -10.30 -2.45 3.37
C SER A 56 -11.28 -1.29 3.11
N VAL A 57 -11.35 -0.29 3.99
CA VAL A 57 -12.12 0.95 3.74
C VAL A 57 -11.45 1.78 2.67
N GLU A 58 -10.13 1.95 2.73
CA GLU A 58 -9.36 2.71 1.73
C GLU A 58 -9.33 2.03 0.35
N GLU A 59 -9.34 0.70 0.33
CA GLU A 59 -9.51 -0.13 -0.87
C GLU A 59 -10.85 0.16 -1.55
N LYS A 60 -11.95 0.17 -0.78
CA LYS A 60 -13.29 0.51 -1.30
C LYS A 60 -13.40 1.94 -1.82
N LYS A 61 -12.62 2.87 -1.27
CA LYS A 61 -12.52 4.25 -1.77
C LYS A 61 -11.66 4.36 -3.04
N GLY A 62 -10.91 3.32 -3.40
CA GLY A 62 -9.99 3.32 -4.53
C GLY A 62 -8.65 3.98 -4.26
N ASN A 63 -8.32 4.26 -2.99
CA ASN A 63 -7.04 4.87 -2.61
C ASN A 63 -5.88 3.86 -2.66
N ILE A 64 -6.18 2.57 -2.50
CA ILE A 64 -5.25 1.46 -2.65
C ILE A 64 -5.93 0.31 -3.41
N VAL A 65 -5.14 -0.58 -3.99
CA VAL A 65 -5.61 -1.82 -4.64
C VAL A 65 -5.04 -3.01 -3.91
N ARG A 66 -5.87 -3.99 -3.54
CA ARG A 66 -5.38 -5.22 -2.92
C ARG A 66 -4.71 -6.11 -3.97
N LEU A 67 -3.46 -6.49 -3.71
CA LEU A 67 -2.70 -7.44 -4.54
C LEU A 67 -2.81 -8.86 -3.98
N ALA A 68 -2.76 -9.00 -2.66
CA ALA A 68 -2.91 -10.26 -1.93
C ALA A 68 -3.44 -10.00 -0.50
N ASN A 69 -3.63 -11.05 0.29
CA ASN A 69 -4.00 -10.88 1.70
C ASN A 69 -2.90 -10.13 2.45
N GLY A 70 -3.24 -8.93 2.95
CA GLY A 70 -2.30 -8.09 3.68
C GLY A 70 -1.23 -7.39 2.83
N VAL A 71 -1.41 -7.39 1.49
CA VAL A 71 -0.54 -6.74 0.52
C VAL A 71 -1.37 -5.85 -0.39
N TYR A 72 -1.02 -4.57 -0.45
CA TYR A 72 -1.75 -3.53 -1.16
C TYR A 72 -0.81 -2.73 -2.06
N LEU A 73 -1.37 -2.06 -3.06
CA LEU A 73 -0.67 -1.18 -3.99
C LEU A 73 -1.24 0.23 -3.84
N ARG A 74 -0.37 1.23 -3.70
CA ARG A 74 -0.73 2.62 -3.96
C ARG A 74 -0.81 2.81 -5.48
N PRO A 75 -2.01 2.96 -6.09
CA PRO A 75 -2.14 2.91 -7.53
C PRO A 75 -1.51 4.14 -8.17
N LYS A 76 -0.74 3.92 -9.23
CA LYS A 76 -0.35 4.97 -10.16
C LYS A 76 -1.38 5.02 -11.29
N ASN A 77 -2.25 6.03 -11.24
CA ASN A 77 -3.32 6.18 -12.21
C ASN A 77 -2.81 6.83 -13.49
N THR A 78 -3.01 6.15 -14.63
CA THR A 78 -2.74 6.71 -15.95
C THR A 78 -4.01 6.78 -16.77
N ARG A 79 -3.94 7.47 -17.92
CA ARG A 79 -5.03 7.48 -18.91
C ARG A 79 -5.39 6.10 -19.48
N PHE A 80 -4.56 5.09 -19.25
CA PHE A 80 -4.77 3.70 -19.65
C PHE A 80 -5.20 2.79 -18.49
N GLY A 81 -5.42 3.35 -17.30
CA GLY A 81 -5.73 2.61 -16.08
C GLY A 81 -4.58 2.57 -15.09
N ILE A 82 -4.69 1.66 -14.12
CA ILE A 82 -3.72 1.48 -13.03
C ILE A 82 -2.48 0.77 -13.58
N VAL A 83 -1.31 1.35 -13.33
CA VAL A 83 -0.05 0.67 -13.61
C VAL A 83 0.29 -0.22 -12.44
N TYR A 84 0.29 -1.53 -12.69
CA TYR A 84 0.73 -2.52 -11.73
C TYR A 84 2.25 -2.71 -11.80
N PRO A 85 2.93 -2.94 -10.67
CA PRO A 85 4.31 -3.40 -10.68
C PRO A 85 4.42 -4.74 -11.41
N SER A 86 5.62 -5.04 -11.92
CA SER A 86 5.89 -6.34 -12.54
C SER A 86 5.74 -7.48 -11.53
N ILE A 87 5.56 -8.70 -12.04
CA ILE A 87 5.45 -9.90 -11.20
C ILE A 87 6.71 -10.07 -10.35
N ASP A 88 7.90 -9.85 -10.92
CA ASP A 88 9.16 -9.98 -10.20
C ASP A 88 9.29 -8.95 -9.08
N GLU A 89 8.88 -7.69 -9.31
CA GLU A 89 8.89 -6.65 -8.27
C GLU A 89 7.94 -6.99 -7.12
N MET A 90 6.74 -7.50 -7.41
CA MET A 90 5.80 -7.94 -6.37
C MET A 90 6.38 -9.11 -5.57
N VAL A 91 6.92 -10.11 -6.26
CA VAL A 91 7.51 -11.30 -5.63
C VAL A 91 8.71 -10.93 -4.77
N MET A 92 9.58 -10.02 -5.25
CA MET A 92 10.72 -9.52 -4.47
C MET A 92 10.29 -8.72 -3.24
N ALA A 93 9.29 -7.85 -3.36
CA ALA A 93 8.79 -7.07 -2.22
C ALA A 93 8.22 -7.98 -1.12
N ILE A 94 7.48 -9.01 -1.49
CA ILE A 94 6.96 -10.01 -0.54
C ILE A 94 8.13 -10.79 0.10
N ALA A 95 9.09 -11.24 -0.71
CA ALA A 95 10.23 -12.01 -0.23
C ALA A 95 11.11 -11.22 0.76
N GLN A 96 11.33 -9.94 0.49
CA GLN A 96 12.07 -9.03 1.37
C GLN A 96 11.36 -8.84 2.71
N ARG A 97 10.04 -8.64 2.69
CA ARG A 97 9.25 -8.44 3.91
C ARG A 97 9.22 -9.70 4.77
N ASP A 98 8.82 -10.82 4.17
CA ASP A 98 8.58 -12.07 4.91
C ASP A 98 9.90 -12.82 5.19
N LYS A 99 11.03 -12.29 4.71
CA LYS A 99 12.37 -12.89 4.77
C LYS A 99 12.39 -14.31 4.21
N VAL A 100 11.64 -14.52 3.14
CA VAL A 100 11.48 -15.84 2.50
C VAL A 100 12.35 -15.94 1.25
N GLN A 101 12.88 -17.13 1.01
CA GLN A 101 13.62 -17.41 -0.21
C GLN A 101 12.65 -17.83 -1.32
N ILE A 102 12.68 -17.12 -2.45
CA ILE A 102 11.90 -17.47 -3.63
C ILE A 102 12.56 -18.66 -4.32
N GLN A 103 11.86 -19.79 -4.42
CA GLN A 103 12.30 -20.95 -5.18
C GLN A 103 11.57 -20.99 -6.53
N PRO A 104 12.24 -20.71 -7.67
CA PRO A 104 11.61 -20.81 -8.97
C PRO A 104 11.34 -22.29 -9.30
N SER A 105 10.22 -22.57 -9.96
CA SER A 105 9.85 -23.94 -10.36
C SER A 105 9.34 -23.99 -11.80
N GLY A 106 9.42 -25.17 -12.42
CA GLY A 106 8.92 -25.42 -13.78
C GLY A 106 9.48 -24.47 -14.83
N VAL A 107 8.58 -23.85 -15.59
CA VAL A 107 8.93 -22.91 -16.68
C VAL A 107 9.63 -21.64 -16.17
N THR A 108 9.34 -21.19 -14.94
CA THR A 108 10.03 -20.04 -14.34
C THR A 108 11.47 -20.37 -13.99
N ALA A 109 11.76 -21.62 -13.59
CA ALA A 109 13.13 -22.08 -13.38
C ALA A 109 13.91 -22.17 -14.70
N LEU A 110 13.27 -22.69 -15.77
CA LEU A 110 13.87 -22.79 -17.09
C LEU A 110 14.25 -21.42 -17.68
N ASN A 111 13.38 -20.42 -17.52
CA ASN A 111 13.60 -19.06 -18.03
C ASN A 111 14.58 -18.21 -17.18
N LYS A 112 15.07 -18.71 -16.05
CA LYS A 112 16.06 -18.02 -15.18
C LYS A 112 17.51 -18.50 -15.38
N LEU A 113 17.73 -19.45 -16.30
CA LEU A 113 19.06 -19.92 -16.73
C LEU A 113 19.62 -19.00 -17.83
#